data_AF-A0A3L7ZAR4-F1
#
_entry.id   AF-A0A3L7ZAR4-F1
#
_cell.length_a   1.000
_cell.length_b   1.000
_cell.length_c   1.000
_cell.angle_alpha   90.00
_cell.angle_beta   90.00
_cell.angle_gamma   90.00
#
_symmetry.space_group_name_H-M   'P 1'
#
loop_
_entity.id
_entity.type
_entity.pdbx_description
1 polymer ?
#
loop_
_entity_poly.entity_id
_entity_poly.type
_entity_poly.pdbx_seq_one_letter_code
_entity_poly.pdbx_strand_id
1 'polypeptide(L)'
;MSKEKRMRRELSEKEILDTVRDIRHEAPGIGAYKLYLMLKELYPDGMRGRDWFYGLMHESHLMLKPGKRRHTTSSNHPYRKYKNMIKGLTVNRINQL
;
A
#
# COMPACT_ATOMS: atom_id res chain seq x y z
N MET A 1 -7.99 21.71 -31.50
CA MET A 1 -7.96 20.34 -30.96
C MET A 1 -9.40 19.94 -30.60
N SER A 2 -10.06 19.14 -31.45
CA SER A 2 -11.52 18.88 -31.43
C SER A 2 -11.98 18.02 -30.24
N LYS A 3 -13.20 18.30 -29.73
CA LYS A 3 -13.90 17.55 -28.67
C LYS A 3 -13.98 16.04 -28.93
N GLU A 4 -13.91 15.61 -30.19
CA GLU A 4 -13.98 14.20 -30.60
C GLU A 4 -12.79 13.38 -30.11
N LYS A 5 -11.58 13.97 -30.02
CA LYS A 5 -10.40 13.25 -29.50
C LYS A 5 -10.48 13.02 -27.98
N ARG A 6 -11.32 13.81 -27.29
CA ARG A 6 -11.64 13.67 -25.86
C ARG A 6 -12.66 12.55 -25.60
N MET A 7 -13.32 12.06 -26.66
CA MET A 7 -14.22 10.91 -26.61
C MET A 7 -13.46 9.58 -26.83
N ARG A 8 -12.18 9.54 -26.45
CA ARG A 8 -11.47 8.29 -26.19
C ARG A 8 -12.11 7.76 -24.91
N ARG A 9 -12.92 6.70 -25.00
CA ARG A 9 -13.76 6.16 -23.91
C ARG A 9 -12.94 6.06 -22.61
N GLU A 10 -13.14 7.01 -21.71
CA GLU A 10 -12.68 6.84 -20.33
C GLU A 10 -13.44 5.64 -19.75
N LEU A 11 -12.73 4.73 -19.07
CA LEU A 11 -13.41 3.61 -18.42
C LEU A 11 -14.43 4.13 -17.42
N SER A 12 -15.59 3.47 -17.35
CA SER A 12 -16.56 3.76 -16.32
C SER A 12 -16.01 3.35 -14.95
N GLU A 13 -16.32 4.14 -13.92
CA GLU A 13 -15.98 3.81 -12.54
C GLU A 13 -16.52 2.44 -12.13
N LYS A 14 -17.71 2.08 -12.62
CA LYS A 14 -18.32 0.78 -12.35
C LYS A 14 -17.48 -0.38 -12.90
N GLU A 15 -17.00 -0.26 -14.14
CA GLU A 15 -16.18 -1.29 -14.80
C GLU A 15 -14.86 -1.49 -14.04
N ILE A 16 -14.25 -0.40 -13.59
CA ILE A 16 -13.03 -0.43 -12.77
C ILE A 16 -13.30 -1.13 -11.44
N LEU A 17 -14.37 -0.77 -10.74
CA LEU A 17 -14.72 -1.35 -9.44
C LEU A 17 -15.05 -2.84 -9.53
N ASP A 18 -15.76 -3.25 -10.58
CA ASP A 18 -16.08 -4.67 -10.80
C ASP A 18 -14.81 -5.46 -11.11
N THR A 19 -13.94 -4.96 -11.99
CA THR A 19 -12.63 -5.59 -12.27
C THR A 19 -11.76 -5.70 -11.00
N VAL A 20 -11.75 -4.66 -10.14
CA VAL A 20 -11.02 -4.71 -8.87
C VAL A 20 -11.57 -5.79 -7.94
N ARG A 21 -12.89 -5.96 -7.88
CA ARG A 21 -13.54 -7.00 -7.06
C ARG A 21 -13.17 -8.39 -7.55
N ASP A 22 -13.18 -8.60 -8.87
CA ASP A 22 -12.81 -9.88 -9.48
C ASP A 22 -11.36 -10.25 -9.17
N ILE A 23 -10.43 -9.31 -9.38
CA ILE A 23 -9.00 -9.54 -9.06
C ILE A 23 -8.81 -9.83 -7.56
N ARG A 24 -9.59 -9.19 -6.68
CA ARG A 24 -9.49 -9.43 -5.23
C ARG A 24 -10.18 -10.70 -4.76
N HIS A 25 -11.16 -11.18 -5.50
CA HIS A 25 -11.74 -12.49 -5.25
C HIS A 25 -10.67 -13.58 -5.41
N GLU A 26 -9.82 -13.46 -6.44
CA GLU A 26 -8.69 -14.38 -6.66
C GLU A 26 -7.47 -14.07 -5.76
N ALA A 27 -7.15 -12.79 -5.55
CA ALA A 27 -5.98 -12.34 -4.79
C ALA A 27 -6.38 -11.32 -3.70
N PRO A 28 -6.92 -11.75 -2.54
CA PRO A 28 -7.45 -10.85 -1.52
C PRO A 28 -6.46 -9.84 -0.94
N GLY A 29 -5.16 -10.19 -0.92
CA GLY A 29 -4.08 -9.37 -0.38
C GLY A 29 -3.47 -8.37 -1.36
N ILE A 30 -4.00 -8.25 -2.58
CA ILE A 30 -3.41 -7.38 -3.59
C ILE A 30 -3.61 -5.89 -3.27
N GLY A 31 -2.48 -5.17 -3.21
CA GLY A 31 -2.46 -3.74 -2.90
C GLY A 31 -2.96 -2.85 -4.03
N ALA A 32 -3.45 -1.66 -3.68
CA ALA A 32 -4.00 -0.69 -4.63
C ALA A 32 -3.02 -0.32 -5.76
N TYR A 33 -1.72 -0.17 -5.47
CA TYR A 33 -0.74 0.16 -6.50
C TYR A 33 -0.60 -0.95 -7.55
N LYS A 34 -0.59 -2.22 -7.12
CA LYS A 34 -0.53 -3.36 -8.05
C LYS A 34 -1.79 -3.45 -8.89
N LEU A 35 -2.96 -3.24 -8.28
CA LEU A 35 -4.24 -3.17 -9.00
C LEU A 35 -4.23 -2.08 -10.07
N TYR A 36 -3.71 -0.88 -9.75
CA TYR A 36 -3.57 0.20 -10.71
C TYR A 36 -2.70 -0.19 -11.91
N LEU A 37 -1.56 -0.85 -11.68
CA LEU A 37 -0.68 -1.30 -12.76
C LEU A 37 -1.37 -2.34 -13.64
N MET A 38 -2.03 -3.33 -13.05
CA MET A 38 -2.79 -4.35 -13.80
C MET A 38 -3.90 -3.71 -14.64
N LEU A 39 -4.67 -2.79 -14.06
CA LEU A 39 -5.72 -2.05 -14.78
C LEU A 39 -5.14 -1.17 -15.90
N LYS A 40 -3.97 -0.58 -15.70
CA LYS A 40 -3.29 0.22 -16.72
C LYS A 40 -2.79 -0.65 -17.88
N GLU A 41 -2.37 -1.88 -17.61
CA GLU A 41 -2.00 -2.86 -18.65
C GLU A 41 -3.23 -3.37 -19.41
N LEU A 42 -4.34 -3.62 -18.71
CA LEU A 42 -5.61 -4.05 -19.31
C LEU A 42 -6.27 -2.93 -20.13
N TYR A 43 -6.14 -1.68 -19.68
CA TYR A 43 -6.81 -0.51 -20.25
C TYR A 43 -5.81 0.63 -20.52
N PRO A 44 -4.86 0.45 -21.45
CA PRO A 44 -3.75 1.39 -21.66
C PRO A 44 -4.20 2.80 -22.05
N ASP A 45 -5.35 2.90 -22.72
CA ASP A 45 -5.86 4.15 -23.29
C ASP A 45 -7.04 4.75 -22.51
N GLY A 46 -7.67 3.97 -21.63
CA GLY A 46 -8.89 4.35 -20.90
C GLY A 46 -8.67 4.59 -19.42
N MET A 47 -7.48 4.26 -18.88
CA MET A 47 -7.21 4.38 -17.46
C MET A 47 -6.80 5.81 -17.08
N ARG A 48 -7.53 6.37 -16.12
CA ARG A 48 -7.21 7.68 -15.50
C ARG A 48 -5.93 7.59 -14.66
N GLY A 49 -5.47 8.75 -14.17
CA GLY A 49 -4.25 8.85 -13.37
C GLY A 49 -4.31 8.06 -12.04
N ARG A 50 -3.14 7.74 -11.50
CA ARG A 50 -2.98 7.00 -10.24
C ARG A 50 -3.75 7.66 -9.09
N ASP A 51 -3.57 8.95 -8.89
CA ASP A 51 -4.11 9.63 -7.71
C ASP A 51 -5.65 9.66 -7.71
N TRP A 52 -6.25 9.79 -8.91
CA TRP A 52 -7.70 9.62 -9.09
C TRP A 52 -8.15 8.20 -8.71
N PHE A 53 -7.43 7.16 -9.15
CA PHE A 53 -7.74 5.78 -8.81
C PHE A 53 -7.67 5.53 -7.30
N TYR A 54 -6.70 6.13 -6.61
CA TYR A 54 -6.63 6.07 -5.15
C TYR A 54 -7.84 6.75 -4.50
N GLY A 55 -8.27 7.91 -5.01
CA GLY A 55 -9.51 8.57 -4.58
C GLY A 55 -10.72 7.65 -4.69
N LEU A 56 -10.93 7.06 -5.88
CA LEU A 56 -12.01 6.11 -6.14
C LEU A 56 -11.98 4.92 -5.17
N MET A 57 -10.81 4.31 -4.96
CA MET A 57 -10.64 3.16 -4.05
C MET A 57 -10.92 3.52 -2.58
N HIS A 58 -10.61 4.75 -2.17
CA HIS A 58 -10.91 5.26 -0.84
C HIS A 58 -12.41 5.48 -0.65
N GLU A 59 -13.06 6.16 -1.60
CA GLU A 59 -14.50 6.45 -1.58
C GLU A 59 -15.34 5.16 -1.64
N SER A 60 -14.90 4.17 -2.43
CA SER A 60 -15.59 2.88 -2.57
C SER A 60 -15.28 1.89 -1.44
N HIS A 61 -14.57 2.30 -0.39
CA HIS A 61 -14.13 1.45 0.73
C HIS A 61 -13.36 0.18 0.32
N LEU A 62 -12.62 0.26 -0.79
CA LEU A 62 -11.78 -0.83 -1.30
C LEU A 62 -10.31 -0.65 -0.89
N MET A 63 -9.97 0.13 0.12
CA MET A 63 -8.60 0.12 0.63
C MET A 63 -8.34 -1.08 1.54
N LEU A 64 -7.20 -1.76 1.34
CA LEU A 64 -6.78 -2.82 2.27
C LEU A 64 -6.50 -2.22 3.64
N LYS A 65 -6.92 -2.94 4.69
CA LYS A 65 -6.60 -2.55 6.06
C LYS A 65 -5.08 -2.57 6.25
N PRO A 66 -4.50 -1.55 6.91
CA PRO A 66 -3.09 -1.57 7.28
C PRO A 66 -2.75 -2.86 8.02
N GLY A 67 -1.65 -3.52 7.63
CA GLY A 67 -1.17 -4.71 8.30
C GLY A 67 -0.88 -4.42 9.77
N LYS A 68 -1.29 -5.33 10.67
CA LYS A 68 -0.93 -5.22 12.09
C LYS A 68 0.60 -5.24 12.22
N ARG A 69 1.16 -4.29 12.97
CA ARG A 69 2.58 -4.29 13.31
C ARG A 69 2.91 -5.59 14.04
N ARG A 70 3.94 -6.29 13.58
CA ARG A 70 4.44 -7.46 14.30
C ARG A 70 5.32 -6.99 15.44
N HIS A 71 5.02 -7.45 16.65
CA HIS A 71 5.95 -7.32 17.77
C HIS A 71 6.97 -8.45 17.65
N THR A 72 8.21 -8.09 17.36
CA THR A 72 9.33 -9.05 17.29
C THR A 72 9.94 -9.31 18.67
N THR A 73 9.56 -8.52 19.68
CA THR A 73 10.11 -8.59 21.03
C THR A 73 8.99 -8.53 22.07
N SER A 74 8.92 -9.56 22.91
CA SER A 74 8.07 -9.53 24.11
C SER A 74 8.90 -9.01 25.29
N SER A 75 8.85 -7.70 25.54
CA SER A 75 9.54 -7.09 26.68
C SER A 75 8.97 -7.55 28.03
N ASN A 76 7.79 -8.17 28.05
CA ASN A 76 7.13 -8.75 29.22
C ASN A 76 7.35 -10.27 29.34
N HIS A 77 8.31 -10.86 28.63
CA HIS A 77 8.64 -12.28 28.75
C HIS A 77 9.19 -12.64 30.16
N PRO A 78 9.11 -13.91 30.58
CA PRO A 78 9.68 -14.37 31.85
C PRO A 78 11.21 -14.54 31.83
N TYR A 79 11.86 -14.51 30.66
CA TYR A 79 13.30 -14.69 30.56
C TYR A 79 14.08 -13.52 31.21
N ARG A 80 15.32 -13.81 31.61
CA ARG A 80 16.22 -12.82 32.21
C ARG A 80 16.46 -11.66 31.24
N LYS A 81 16.10 -10.45 31.67
CA LYS A 81 16.41 -9.21 30.96
C LYS A 81 17.80 -8.74 31.37
N TYR A 82 18.71 -8.62 30.41
CA TYR A 82 19.99 -7.99 30.65
C TYR A 82 19.81 -6.47 30.66
N LYS A 83 20.40 -5.80 31.66
CA LYS A 83 20.39 -4.34 31.72
C LYS A 83 21.21 -3.80 30.55
N ASN A 84 20.82 -2.65 30.02
CA ASN A 84 21.62 -1.96 29.03
C ASN A 84 22.96 -1.53 29.68
N MET A 85 24.06 -2.22 29.31
CA MET A 85 25.38 -2.02 29.91
C MET A 85 26.00 -0.68 29.54
N ILE A 86 25.54 -0.04 28.46
CA ILE A 86 26.06 1.26 28.00
C ILE A 86 25.27 2.43 28.60
N LYS A 87 24.21 2.15 29.38
CA LYS A 87 23.37 3.20 29.98
C LYS A 87 24.17 3.96 31.05
N GLY A 88 24.45 5.23 30.80
CA GLY A 88 25.25 6.08 31.68
C GLY A 88 26.76 6.03 31.40
N LEU A 89 27.20 5.30 30.38
CA LEU A 89 28.59 5.28 29.95
C LEU A 89 28.93 6.60 29.24
N THR A 90 29.96 7.30 29.74
CA THR A 90 30.57 8.45 29.06
C THR A 90 31.75 7.96 28.22
N VAL A 91 31.64 8.08 26.90
CA VAL A 91 32.69 7.70 25.96
C VAL A 91 33.68 8.86 25.84
N ASN A 92 34.92 8.66 26.28
CA ASN A 92 35.97 9.68 26.34
C ASN A 92 37.07 9.45 25.29
N ARG A 93 37.06 8.32 24.57
CA ARG A 93 38.00 8.03 23.48
C ARG A 93 37.38 7.12 22.43
N ILE A 94 38.04 7.06 21.28
CA ILE A 94 37.69 6.17 20.17
C ILE A 94 37.81 4.70 20.63
N ASN A 95 36.89 3.84 20.18
CA ASN A 95 36.80 2.39 20.47
C ASN A 95 36.52 2.02 21.95
N GLN A 96 35.47 2.56 22.55
CA GLN A 96 34.97 2.13 23.87
C GLN A 96 33.61 1.39 23.81
N LEU A 97 33.17 1.03 22.60
CA LEU A 97 31.92 0.33 22.30
C LEU A 97 32.16 -0.74 21.23
#